data_AF-A0A453JF67-F1
#
_entry.id   AF-A0A453JF67-F1
#
_cell.length_a   1.000
_cell.length_b   1.000
_cell.length_c   1.000
_cell.angle_alpha   90.00
_cell.angle_beta   90.00
_cell.angle_gamma   90.00
#
_symmetry.space_group_name_H-M   'P 1'
#
loop_
_entity.id
_entity.type
_entity.pdbx_description
1 polymer ?
#
loop_
_entity_poly.entity_id
_entity_poly.type
_entity_poly.pdbx_seq_one_letter_code
_entity_poly.pdbx_strand_id
1 'polypeptide(L)'
;GNELYEMRFNMKTGAASQKQLSVSAIDFPRINESYTGRKQRYIYCMILESTVKVNGILKMTGIIKFDLHAKPERSKEHLEVGGNVTGIYDLSPGMFCSEAVFVPKEPGVSGEEDDGYLIFFVHDENTGKSEVNVIDAKTMSADPVAVVELPSRVPYGFHAFFVNEEQLGHQVEW
;
A
#
# COMPACT_ATOMS: atom_id res chain seq x y z
N GLY A 1 11.53 11.98 8.16
CA GLY A 1 11.43 11.11 6.96
C GLY A 1 10.06 11.29 6.36
N ASN A 2 9.66 10.41 5.44
CA ASN A 2 8.30 10.46 4.86
C ASN A 2 7.30 9.84 5.86
N GLU A 3 6.20 10.55 6.10
CA GLU A 3 5.20 10.28 7.15
C GLU A 3 3.80 10.52 6.60
N LEU A 4 2.79 9.80 7.11
CA LEU A 4 1.40 10.00 6.75
C LEU A 4 0.76 11.07 7.65
N TYR A 5 0.10 12.05 7.04
CA TYR A 5 -0.64 13.12 7.71
C TYR A 5 -2.07 13.24 7.17
N GLU A 6 -3.03 13.51 8.05
CA GLU A 6 -4.35 14.04 7.70
C GLU A 6 -4.29 15.57 7.75
N MET A 7 -4.64 16.23 6.66
CA MET A 7 -4.81 17.68 6.61
C MET A 7 -6.30 18.02 6.48
N ARG A 8 -6.79 18.97 7.30
CA ARG A 8 -8.18 19.41 7.29
C ARG A 8 -8.26 20.91 7.08
N PHE A 9 -9.07 21.30 6.10
CA PHE A 9 -9.36 22.69 5.77
C PHE A 9 -10.84 22.98 5.98
N ASN A 10 -11.16 24.01 6.77
CA ASN A 10 -12.52 24.48 6.97
C ASN A 10 -12.78 25.67 6.04
N MET A 11 -13.55 25.44 4.98
CA MET A 11 -13.84 26.47 3.98
C MET A 11 -14.76 27.60 4.47
N LYS A 12 -15.47 27.42 5.60
CA LYS A 12 -16.33 28.47 6.18
C LYS A 12 -15.55 29.42 7.09
N THR A 13 -14.61 28.89 7.86
CA THR A 13 -13.86 29.68 8.86
C THR A 13 -12.45 30.03 8.40
N GLY A 14 -11.93 29.39 7.34
CA GLY A 14 -10.55 29.51 6.90
C GLY A 14 -9.54 28.75 7.77
N ALA A 15 -9.99 28.01 8.80
CA ALA A 15 -9.10 27.27 9.68
C ALA A 15 -8.46 26.06 8.97
N ALA A 16 -7.18 25.82 9.22
CA ALA A 16 -6.45 24.65 8.76
C ALA A 16 -5.86 23.89 9.97
N SER A 17 -5.79 22.57 9.88
CA SER A 17 -5.16 21.72 10.89
C SER A 17 -4.51 20.51 10.23
N GLN A 18 -3.50 19.95 10.90
CA GLN A 18 -2.85 18.71 10.50
C GLN A 18 -2.77 17.74 11.67
N LYS A 19 -2.82 16.45 11.36
CA LYS A 19 -2.72 15.35 12.32
C LYS A 19 -1.79 14.29 11.76
N GLN A 20 -0.67 14.07 12.44
CA GLN A 20 0.24 12.96 12.13
C GLN A 20 -0.46 11.61 12.37
N LEU A 21 -0.32 10.69 11.43
CA LEU A 21 -0.92 9.36 11.44
C LEU A 21 0.11 8.24 11.54
N SER A 22 1.38 8.49 11.21
CA SER A 22 2.44 7.48 11.28
C SER A 22 3.77 8.07 11.73
N VAL A 23 4.67 7.20 12.18
CA VAL A 23 6.11 7.48 12.20
C VAL A 23 6.66 7.50 10.77
N SER A 24 7.92 7.91 10.64
CA SER A 24 8.63 8.01 9.36
C SER A 24 8.86 6.64 8.67
N ALA A 25 9.29 6.69 7.41
CA ALA A 25 9.69 5.57 6.55
C ALA A 25 8.55 4.87 5.79
N ILE A 26 7.52 5.63 5.41
CA ILE A 26 6.44 5.15 4.55
C ILE A 26 6.12 6.14 3.43
N ASP A 27 5.61 5.64 2.31
CA ASP A 27 5.13 6.45 1.18
C ASP A 27 4.14 5.65 0.31
N PHE A 28 3.78 6.16 -0.87
CA PHE A 28 2.90 5.50 -1.84
C PHE A 28 1.56 5.06 -1.25
N PRO A 29 0.72 6.01 -0.78
CA PRO A 29 -0.57 5.69 -0.21
C PRO A 29 -1.51 5.11 -1.26
N ARG A 30 -2.11 3.97 -0.94
CA ARG A 30 -3.09 3.24 -1.74
C ARG A 30 -4.34 3.00 -0.94
N ILE A 31 -5.46 2.98 -1.64
CA ILE A 31 -6.82 2.89 -1.09
C ILE A 31 -7.62 1.90 -1.92
N ASN A 32 -8.78 1.49 -1.42
CA ASN A 32 -9.81 0.94 -2.30
C ASN A 32 -10.31 2.05 -3.21
N GLU A 33 -10.01 1.96 -4.52
CA GLU A 33 -10.30 3.02 -5.48
C GLU A 33 -11.81 3.29 -5.65
N SER A 34 -12.67 2.36 -5.24
CA SER A 34 -14.13 2.58 -5.15
C SER A 34 -14.51 3.71 -4.18
N TYR A 35 -13.61 4.06 -3.26
CA TYR A 35 -13.75 5.15 -2.29
C TYR A 35 -13.03 6.45 -2.70
N THR A 36 -12.49 6.53 -3.92
CA THR A 36 -11.86 7.76 -4.43
C THR A 36 -12.81 8.95 -4.32
N GLY A 37 -12.34 10.03 -3.68
CA GLY A 37 -13.13 11.25 -3.45
C GLY A 37 -14.20 11.10 -2.34
N ARG A 38 -14.24 9.98 -1.64
CA ARG A 38 -15.16 9.71 -0.52
C ARG A 38 -14.37 9.59 0.79
N LYS A 39 -15.10 9.64 1.91
CA LYS A 39 -14.49 9.31 3.20
C LYS A 39 -14.15 7.82 3.20
N GLN A 40 -12.90 7.51 3.45
CA GLN A 40 -12.35 6.15 3.52
C GLN A 40 -11.81 5.89 4.93
N ARG A 41 -11.72 4.62 5.30
CA ARG A 41 -11.20 4.13 6.58
C ARG A 41 -9.80 3.55 6.45
N TYR A 42 -9.47 2.84 5.37
CA TYR A 42 -8.22 2.11 5.24
C TYR A 42 -7.27 2.75 4.23
N ILE A 43 -5.98 2.81 4.60
CA ILE A 43 -4.89 3.19 3.70
C ILE A 43 -3.79 2.14 3.81
N TYR A 44 -3.20 1.78 2.67
CA TYR A 44 -2.02 0.95 2.57
C TYR A 44 -0.84 1.81 2.09
N CYS A 45 0.31 1.73 2.75
CA CYS A 45 1.52 2.43 2.33
C CYS A 45 2.68 1.44 2.17
N MET A 46 3.64 1.77 1.32
CA MET A 46 4.88 1.00 1.19
C MET A 46 5.86 1.41 2.27
N ILE A 47 6.49 0.43 2.92
CA ILE A 47 7.57 0.65 3.89
C ILE A 47 8.86 0.90 3.11
N LEU A 48 9.49 2.03 3.37
CA LEU A 48 10.72 2.44 2.70
C LEU A 48 11.94 1.91 3.45
N GLU A 49 12.91 1.38 2.72
CA GLU A 49 14.18 0.96 3.30
C GLU A 49 14.93 2.18 3.90
N SER A 50 15.32 2.11 5.18
CA SER A 50 16.00 3.20 5.89
C SER A 50 17.45 3.41 5.43
N THR A 51 18.07 2.39 4.83
CA THR A 51 19.40 2.46 4.23
C THR A 51 19.32 3.29 2.96
N VAL A 52 19.73 4.54 3.06
CA VAL A 52 19.83 5.54 1.98
C VAL A 52 20.28 4.86 0.69
N LYS A 53 19.32 4.68 -0.22
CA LYS A 53 19.52 4.44 -1.65
C LYS A 53 20.74 3.58 -1.98
N VAL A 54 20.64 2.26 -1.90
CA VAL A 54 21.65 1.40 -2.55
C VAL A 54 21.68 1.79 -4.04
N ASN A 55 22.75 2.46 -4.47
CA ASN A 55 22.94 2.99 -5.83
C ASN A 55 21.91 4.04 -6.30
N GLY A 56 21.34 4.84 -5.41
CA GLY A 56 20.42 5.93 -5.82
C GLY A 56 18.95 5.54 -5.94
N ILE A 57 18.61 4.26 -5.78
CA ILE A 57 17.27 3.71 -5.99
C ILE A 57 16.51 3.61 -4.66
N LEU A 58 15.27 4.11 -4.63
CA LEU A 58 14.35 3.92 -3.51
C LEU A 58 13.82 2.48 -3.53
N LYS A 59 14.00 1.76 -2.42
CA LYS A 59 13.55 0.38 -2.28
C LYS A 59 12.47 0.28 -1.20
N MET A 60 11.51 -0.61 -1.45
CA MET A 60 10.37 -0.85 -0.58
C MET A 60 10.47 -2.26 -0.03
N THR A 61 10.36 -2.41 1.29
CA THR A 61 10.62 -3.68 2.00
C THR A 61 9.35 -4.34 2.53
N GLY A 62 8.19 -3.72 2.33
CA GLY A 62 6.94 -4.23 2.87
C GLY A 62 5.78 -3.27 2.68
N ILE A 63 4.64 -3.64 3.23
CA ILE A 63 3.38 -2.92 3.14
C ILE A 63 2.79 -2.77 4.53
N ILE A 64 2.31 -1.58 4.86
CA ILE A 64 1.68 -1.28 6.14
C ILE A 64 0.24 -0.81 5.93
N LYS A 65 -0.67 -1.27 6.79
CA LYS A 65 -2.09 -0.94 6.76
C LYS A 65 -2.48 -0.04 7.93
N PHE A 66 -3.17 1.05 7.62
CA PHE A 66 -3.71 2.01 8.58
C PHE A 66 -5.24 1.99 8.61
N ASP A 67 -5.82 2.06 9.82
CA ASP A 67 -7.22 2.39 10.07
C ASP A 67 -7.34 3.86 10.51
N LEU A 68 -7.82 4.73 9.63
CA LEU A 68 -7.96 6.16 9.84
C LEU A 68 -9.03 6.53 10.87
N HIS A 69 -9.93 5.60 11.21
CA HIS A 69 -10.92 5.82 12.28
C HIS A 69 -10.34 5.53 13.66
N ALA A 70 -9.28 4.73 13.75
CA ALA A 70 -8.55 4.54 14.99
C ALA A 70 -7.69 5.76 15.33
N LYS A 71 -7.39 5.95 16.62
CA LYS A 71 -6.50 7.02 17.07
C LYS A 71 -5.05 6.60 16.85
N PRO A 72 -4.21 7.42 16.20
CA PRO A 72 -2.78 7.16 16.14
C PRO A 72 -2.17 7.13 17.53
N GLU A 73 -1.28 6.16 17.76
CA GLU A 73 -0.51 6.04 18.98
C GLU A 73 0.74 6.92 18.88
N ARG A 74 0.79 7.98 19.68
CA ARG A 74 1.82 9.03 19.56
C ARG A 74 3.17 8.66 20.16
N SER A 75 3.23 7.61 20.97
CA SER A 75 4.46 7.13 21.62
C SER A 75 5.27 6.18 20.75
N LYS A 76 4.79 5.81 19.56
CA LYS A 76 5.52 4.92 18.66
C LYS A 76 6.74 5.62 18.08
N GLU A 77 7.87 4.94 18.15
CA GLU A 77 9.13 5.35 17.53
C GLU A 77 9.45 4.55 16.26
N HIS A 78 8.78 3.41 16.09
CA HIS A 78 8.99 2.46 14.99
C HIS A 78 7.67 2.02 14.37
N LEU A 79 7.75 1.51 13.13
CA LEU A 79 6.61 0.91 12.45
C LEU A 79 6.29 -0.44 13.11
N GLU A 80 5.16 -0.50 13.80
CA GLU A 80 4.68 -1.71 14.46
C GLU A 80 3.15 -1.71 14.50
N VAL A 81 2.53 -2.90 14.61
CA VAL A 81 1.07 -3.04 14.75
C VAL A 81 0.61 -2.44 16.10
N GLY A 82 -0.56 -1.80 16.11
CA GLY A 82 -1.15 -1.15 17.29
C GLY A 82 -1.61 0.29 17.01
N GLY A 83 -2.53 0.81 17.83
CA GLY A 83 -3.16 2.10 17.59
C GLY A 83 -3.95 2.10 16.28
N ASN A 84 -3.55 2.93 15.32
CA ASN A 84 -4.12 2.96 13.98
C ASN A 84 -3.41 2.07 12.96
N VAL A 85 -2.30 1.42 13.32
CA VAL A 85 -1.65 0.42 12.46
C VAL A 85 -2.30 -0.93 12.72
N THR A 86 -2.92 -1.50 11.69
CA THR A 86 -3.71 -2.74 11.85
C THR A 86 -3.07 -3.96 11.21
N GLY A 87 -2.01 -3.79 10.43
CA GLY A 87 -1.23 -4.90 9.87
C GLY A 87 0.02 -4.42 9.16
N ILE A 88 1.03 -5.28 9.12
CA ILE A 88 2.30 -5.09 8.42
C ILE A 88 2.61 -6.39 7.69
N TYR A 89 2.97 -6.29 6.42
CA TYR A 89 3.50 -7.38 5.60
C TYR A 89 4.95 -7.04 5.25
N ASP A 90 5.89 -7.77 5.84
CA ASP A 90 7.33 -7.59 5.61
C ASP A 90 7.83 -8.61 4.59
N LEU A 91 8.71 -8.15 3.69
CA LEU A 91 9.46 -9.02 2.81
C LEU A 91 10.70 -9.58 3.51
N SER A 92 11.18 -10.72 3.03
CA SER A 92 12.45 -11.27 3.52
C SER A 92 13.63 -10.37 3.12
N PRO A 93 14.73 -10.37 3.88
CA PRO A 93 15.92 -9.58 3.55
C PRO A 93 16.42 -9.78 2.12
N GLY A 94 16.69 -8.68 1.42
CA GLY A 94 17.14 -8.69 0.01
C GLY A 94 16.01 -8.80 -1.01
N MET A 95 14.75 -8.90 -0.56
CA MET A 95 13.57 -8.82 -1.41
C MET A 95 12.92 -7.44 -1.32
N PHE A 96 12.49 -6.91 -2.46
CA PHE A 96 11.95 -5.56 -2.57
C PHE A 96 10.71 -5.53 -3.47
N CYS A 97 9.70 -4.77 -3.08
CA CYS A 97 8.46 -4.67 -3.85
C CYS A 97 8.34 -3.40 -4.69
N SER A 98 7.40 -3.41 -5.64
CA SER A 98 6.80 -2.20 -6.22
C SER A 98 5.70 -1.63 -5.33
N GLU A 99 5.15 -0.47 -5.71
CA GLU A 99 3.85 -0.04 -5.19
C GLU A 99 2.80 -1.14 -5.40
N ALA A 100 1.98 -1.37 -4.37
CA ALA A 100 0.86 -2.29 -4.44
C ALA A 100 -0.38 -1.65 -5.03
N VAL A 101 -1.25 -2.46 -5.63
CA VAL A 101 -2.60 -2.06 -6.02
C VAL A 101 -3.61 -2.80 -5.15
N PHE A 102 -4.63 -2.09 -4.70
CA PHE A 102 -5.78 -2.72 -4.02
C PHE A 102 -6.79 -3.16 -5.07
N VAL A 103 -7.21 -4.43 -4.99
CA VAL A 103 -8.25 -5.01 -5.84
C VAL A 103 -9.37 -5.53 -4.94
N PRO A 104 -10.57 -4.93 -4.97
CA PRO A 104 -11.68 -5.41 -4.15
C PRO A 104 -12.13 -6.80 -4.62
N LYS A 105 -12.64 -7.65 -3.70
CA LYS A 105 -13.31 -8.90 -4.09
C LYS A 105 -14.56 -8.64 -4.91
N GLU A 106 -15.34 -7.64 -4.50
CA GLU A 106 -16.55 -7.19 -5.16
C GLU A 106 -16.42 -5.69 -5.49
N PRO A 107 -16.60 -5.27 -6.76
CA PRO A 107 -16.53 -3.86 -7.12
C PRO A 107 -17.51 -2.99 -6.33
N GLY A 108 -17.10 -1.75 -6.02
CA GLY A 108 -17.96 -0.77 -5.37
C GLY A 108 -17.78 -0.66 -3.85
N VAL A 109 -18.83 -0.22 -3.16
CA VAL A 109 -18.79 0.19 -1.74
C VAL A 109 -19.79 -0.56 -0.85
N SER A 110 -20.37 -1.65 -1.34
CA SER A 110 -21.39 -2.45 -0.62
C SER A 110 -20.78 -3.39 0.43
N GLY A 111 -19.54 -3.85 0.22
CA GLY A 111 -18.81 -4.71 1.14
C GLY A 111 -17.99 -3.95 2.18
N GLU A 112 -17.21 -4.70 2.97
CA GLU A 112 -16.18 -4.10 3.82
C GLU A 112 -15.11 -3.44 2.95
N GLU A 113 -14.70 -2.23 3.32
CA GLU A 113 -13.81 -1.40 2.50
C GLU A 113 -12.46 -2.07 2.17
N ASP A 114 -11.96 -2.90 3.08
CA ASP A 114 -10.71 -3.65 2.96
C ASP A 114 -10.88 -5.11 2.50
N ASP A 115 -12.10 -5.53 2.13
CA ASP A 115 -12.34 -6.88 1.61
C ASP A 115 -11.85 -7.01 0.17
N GLY A 116 -10.58 -7.38 0.05
CA GLY A 116 -9.86 -7.40 -1.21
C GLY A 116 -8.45 -7.91 -1.04
N TYR A 117 -7.66 -7.69 -2.08
CA TYR A 117 -6.29 -8.15 -2.17
C TYR A 117 -5.37 -6.97 -2.46
N LEU A 118 -4.12 -7.07 -1.99
CA LEU A 118 -3.03 -6.24 -2.47
C LEU A 118 -2.20 -7.07 -3.45
N ILE A 119 -1.97 -6.50 -4.63
CA ILE A 119 -1.17 -7.12 -5.69
C ILE A 119 0.05 -6.25 -5.97
N PHE A 120 1.24 -6.83 -6.00
CA PHE A 120 2.49 -6.10 -6.22
C PHE A 120 3.57 -7.01 -6.81
N PHE A 121 4.53 -6.41 -7.50
CA PHE A 121 5.72 -7.13 -7.92
C PHE A 121 6.72 -7.22 -6.77
N VAL A 122 7.44 -8.34 -6.71
CA VAL A 122 8.56 -8.54 -5.80
C VAL A 122 9.80 -8.89 -6.62
N HIS A 123 10.94 -8.31 -6.28
CA HIS A 123 12.23 -8.64 -6.83
C HIS A 123 13.14 -9.15 -5.73
N ASP A 124 13.64 -10.37 -5.88
CA ASP A 124 14.64 -10.95 -5.00
C ASP A 124 16.04 -10.67 -5.59
N GLU A 125 16.79 -9.77 -4.95
CA GLU A 125 18.17 -9.48 -5.36
C GLU A 125 19.14 -10.62 -5.05
N ASN A 126 18.78 -11.56 -4.16
CA ASN A 126 19.62 -12.70 -3.85
C ASN A 126 19.67 -13.71 -5.00
N THR A 127 18.55 -13.87 -5.73
CA THR A 127 18.42 -14.82 -6.84
C THR A 127 18.31 -14.16 -8.21
N GLY A 128 18.03 -12.85 -8.26
CA GLY A 128 17.75 -12.10 -9.48
C GLY A 128 16.34 -12.33 -10.04
N LYS A 129 15.49 -13.10 -9.36
CA LYS A 129 14.13 -13.44 -9.81
C LYS A 129 13.12 -12.34 -9.48
N SER A 130 11.97 -12.40 -10.16
CA SER A 130 10.82 -11.55 -9.86
C SER A 130 9.54 -12.38 -9.78
N GLU A 131 8.62 -11.92 -8.94
CA GLU A 131 7.34 -12.57 -8.66
C GLU A 131 6.23 -11.51 -8.64
N VAL A 132 4.98 -11.95 -8.81
CA VAL A 132 3.79 -11.18 -8.42
C VAL A 132 3.23 -11.83 -7.16
N ASN A 133 3.13 -11.05 -6.09
CA ASN A 133 2.55 -11.49 -4.83
C ASN A 133 1.13 -10.95 -4.71
N VAL A 134 0.24 -11.80 -4.20
CA VAL A 134 -1.15 -11.45 -3.86
C VAL A 134 -1.33 -11.76 -2.38
N ILE A 135 -1.66 -10.75 -1.59
CA ILE A 135 -1.95 -10.90 -0.16
C ILE A 135 -3.37 -10.45 0.15
N ASP A 136 -3.97 -11.04 1.18
CA ASP A 136 -5.27 -10.60 1.67
C ASP A 136 -5.11 -9.26 2.41
N ALA A 137 -5.76 -8.21 1.88
CA ALA A 137 -5.61 -6.84 2.35
C ALA A 137 -6.23 -6.63 3.74
N LYS A 138 -7.22 -7.46 4.08
CA LYS A 138 -7.92 -7.39 5.37
C LYS A 138 -7.01 -7.87 6.50
N THR A 139 -6.45 -9.06 6.34
CA THR A 139 -5.68 -9.78 7.35
C THR A 139 -4.22 -9.36 7.38
N MET A 140 -3.66 -8.88 6.26
CA MET A 140 -2.22 -8.59 6.13
C MET A 140 -1.34 -9.79 6.56
N SER A 141 -1.83 -11.01 6.29
CA SER A 141 -1.13 -12.26 6.63
C SER A 141 0.27 -12.30 6.02
N ALA A 142 1.25 -12.81 6.77
CA ALA A 142 2.60 -13.07 6.26
C ALA A 142 2.62 -14.16 5.17
N ASP A 143 1.63 -15.06 5.18
CA ASP A 143 1.45 -16.06 4.15
C ASP A 143 0.64 -15.46 2.99
N PRO A 144 1.23 -15.30 1.78
CA PRO A 144 0.52 -14.77 0.63
C PRO A 144 -0.57 -15.73 0.15
N VAL A 145 -1.65 -15.17 -0.41
CA VAL A 145 -2.75 -15.93 -1.03
C VAL A 145 -2.26 -16.61 -2.31
N ALA A 146 -1.41 -15.92 -3.08
CA ALA A 146 -0.76 -16.46 -4.26
C ALA A 146 0.59 -15.79 -4.50
N VAL A 147 1.50 -16.55 -5.11
CA VAL A 147 2.79 -16.09 -5.62
C VAL A 147 2.93 -16.62 -7.04
N VAL A 148 3.17 -15.73 -8.00
CA VAL A 148 3.35 -16.07 -9.41
C VAL A 148 4.78 -15.75 -9.83
N GLU A 149 5.59 -16.77 -10.08
CA GLU A 149 6.95 -16.60 -10.59
C GLU A 149 6.93 -16.03 -12.01
N LEU A 150 7.80 -15.04 -12.26
CA LEU A 150 7.94 -14.42 -13.58
C LEU A 150 9.13 -14.99 -14.34
N PRO A 151 9.03 -15.16 -15.67
CA PRO A 151 10.11 -15.73 -16.49
C PRO A 151 11.28 -14.76 -16.68
N SER A 152 11.18 -13.51 -16.20
CA SER A 152 12.18 -12.47 -16.38
C SER A 152 12.09 -11.44 -15.26
N ARG A 153 13.20 -10.77 -15.02
CA ARG A 153 13.29 -9.70 -14.03
C ARG A 153 12.38 -8.53 -14.39
N VAL A 154 11.58 -8.08 -13.42
CA VAL A 154 10.85 -6.81 -13.47
C VAL A 154 11.72 -5.74 -12.80
N PRO A 155 12.04 -4.62 -13.48
CA PRO A 155 12.76 -3.51 -12.87
C PRO A 155 11.98 -2.88 -11.71
N TYR A 156 12.66 -2.10 -10.88
CA TYR A 156 12.02 -1.31 -9.83
C TYR A 156 10.99 -0.35 -10.43
N GLY A 157 9.72 -0.69 -10.24
CA GLY A 157 8.56 0.09 -10.67
C GLY A 157 8.21 1.17 -9.64
N PHE A 158 7.36 2.11 -10.07
CA PHE A 158 6.89 3.21 -9.22
C PHE A 158 5.39 3.14 -9.03
N HIS A 159 4.59 3.40 -10.07
CA HIS A 159 3.14 3.31 -10.01
C HIS A 159 2.58 2.09 -10.71
N ALA A 160 1.46 1.60 -10.20
CA ALA A 160 0.68 0.53 -10.80
C ALA A 160 -0.83 0.84 -10.81
N PHE A 161 -1.53 0.23 -11.77
CA PHE A 161 -2.98 0.30 -11.91
C PHE A 161 -3.52 -1.07 -12.30
N PHE A 162 -4.71 -1.41 -11.83
CA PHE A 162 -5.39 -2.64 -12.18
C PHE A 162 -6.59 -2.34 -13.07
N VAL A 163 -6.72 -3.09 -14.16
CA VAL A 163 -7.85 -3.03 -15.08
C VAL A 163 -8.47 -4.41 -15.11
N ASN A 164 -9.76 -4.51 -14.81
CA ASN A 164 -10.49 -5.78 -14.95
C ASN A 164 -10.88 -6.03 -16.42
N GLU A 165 -11.38 -7.23 -16.70
CA GLU A 165 -11.76 -7.63 -18.07
C GLU A 165 -12.82 -6.70 -18.68
N GLU A 166 -13.84 -6.31 -17.90
CA GLU A 166 -14.92 -5.41 -18.36
C GLU A 166 -14.37 -4.04 -18.77
N GLN A 167 -13.55 -3.42 -17.91
CA GLN A 167 -12.91 -2.13 -18.16
C GLN A 167 -11.98 -2.20 -19.38
N LEU A 168 -11.25 -3.30 -19.55
CA LEU A 168 -10.38 -3.51 -20.71
C LEU A 168 -11.21 -3.63 -22.00
N GLY A 169 -12.36 -4.32 -21.94
CA GLY A 169 -13.30 -4.44 -23.04
C GLY A 169 -13.84 -3.07 -23.51
N HIS A 170 -14.04 -2.12 -22.59
CA HIS A 170 -14.48 -0.78 -22.95
C HIS A 170 -13.38 0.10 -23.57
N GLN A 171 -12.11 -0.34 -23.58
CA GLN A 171 -11.01 0.40 -24.21
C GLN A 171 -10.91 0.17 -25.71
N VAL A 172 -11.52 -0.89 -26.27
CA VAL A 172 -11.47 -1.20 -27.70
C VAL A 172 -12.61 -0.59 -28.52
N GLU A 173 -13.55 0.11 -27.88
CA GLU A 173 -14.75 0.70 -28.52
C GLU A 173 -14.57 2.14 -29.02
N TRP A 174 -13.34 2.60 -29.25
CA TRP A 174 -13.02 3.95 -29.77
C TRP A 174 -12.65 3.96 -31.25
#